data_AF-A0A943I789-F1
#
_entry.id   AF-A0A943I789-F1
#
_cell.length_a   1.000
_cell.length_b   1.000
_cell.length_c   1.000
_cell.angle_alpha   90.00
_cell.angle_beta   90.00
_cell.angle_gamma   90.00
#
_symmetry.space_group_name_H-M   'P 1'
#
loop_
_entity.id
_entity.type
_entity.pdbx_description
1 polymer ?
#
loop_
_entity_poly.entity_id
_entity_poly.type
_entity_poly.pdbx_seq_one_letter_code
_entity_poly.pdbx_strand_id
1 'polypeptide(L)' 'MLPNDIDMLVSFFNTKLRDDDMSLEHLLEINNMNLSDFILKLDKHGYFFDENINQIKAR' A
#
# COMPACT_ATOMS: atom_id res chain seq x y z
N MET A 1 8.86 -5.18 10.70
CA MET A 1 8.17 -6.30 10.02
C MET A 1 6.82 -5.80 9.56
N LEU A 2 6.45 -6.05 8.31
CA LEU A 2 5.15 -5.63 7.79
C LEU A 2 4.03 -6.48 8.37
N PRO A 3 2.83 -5.91 8.59
CA PRO A 3 1.67 -6.68 8.99
C PRO A 3 1.30 -7.73 7.93
N ASN A 4 0.96 -8.94 8.38
CA ASN A 4 0.45 -9.99 7.50
C ASN A 4 -1.05 -9.81 7.17
N ASP A 5 -1.80 -9.31 8.14
CA ASP A 5 -3.20 -8.94 7.99
C ASP A 5 -3.35 -7.80 6.99
N ILE A 6 -4.29 -7.92 6.05
CA ILE A 6 -4.42 -6.98 4.95
C ILE A 6 -4.89 -5.60 5.42
N ASP A 7 -5.81 -5.54 6.38
CA ASP A 7 -6.36 -4.27 6.85
C ASP A 7 -5.29 -3.50 7.64
N MET A 8 -4.49 -4.21 8.44
CA MET A 8 -3.33 -3.63 9.10
C MET A 8 -2.26 -3.17 8.12
N LEU A 9 -2.01 -3.94 7.05
CA LEU A 9 -1.04 -3.57 6.01
C LEU A 9 -1.49 -2.30 5.29
N VAL A 10 -2.76 -2.22 4.89
CA VAL A 10 -3.34 -1.04 4.23
C VAL A 10 -3.28 0.18 5.15
N SER A 11 -3.59 0.02 6.44
CA SER A 11 -3.48 1.11 7.42
C SER A 11 -2.04 1.62 7.59
N PHE A 12 -1.07 0.70 7.66
CA PHE A 12 0.35 1.06 7.71
C PHE A 12 0.78 1.83 6.46
N PHE A 13 0.45 1.31 5.27
CA PHE A 13 0.79 1.97 4.01
C PHE A 13 0.15 3.34 3.90
N ASN A 14 -1.15 3.48 4.22
CA ASN A 14 -1.83 4.78 4.19
C ASN A 14 -1.23 5.80 5.15
N THR A 15 -0.71 5.37 6.31
CA THR A 15 0.00 6.28 7.22
C THR A 15 1.27 6.81 6.54
N LYS A 16 2.03 5.95 5.86
CA LYS A 16 3.26 6.34 5.15
C LYS A 16 3.00 7.16 3.89
N LEU A 17 2.00 6.81 3.11
CA LEU A 17 1.67 7.52 1.89
C LEU A 17 1.05 8.89 2.18
N ARG A 18 0.17 8.99 3.21
CA ARG A 18 -0.51 10.24 3.54
C ARG A 18 0.29 11.15 4.46
N ASP A 19 0.85 10.62 5.55
CA ASP A 19 1.43 11.43 6.62
C ASP A 19 2.91 11.71 6.37
N ASP A 20 3.63 10.77 5.74
CA ASP A 20 5.04 10.93 5.37
C ASP A 20 5.22 11.34 3.87
N ASP A 21 4.11 11.55 3.15
CA ASP A 21 4.06 11.91 1.71
C ASP A 21 4.98 11.06 0.82
N MET A 22 5.13 9.78 1.16
CA MET A 22 5.99 8.86 0.40
C MET A 22 5.29 8.40 -0.88
N SER A 23 6.04 8.19 -1.96
CA SER A 23 5.52 7.46 -3.11
C SER A 23 5.36 5.97 -2.80
N LEU A 24 4.40 5.33 -3.46
CA LEU A 24 4.18 3.89 -3.29
C LEU A 24 5.41 3.08 -3.71
N GLU A 25 6.07 3.46 -4.82
CA GLU A 25 7.26 2.78 -5.33
C GLU A 25 8.40 2.82 -4.31
N HIS A 26 8.65 3.98 -3.71
CA HIS A 26 9.70 4.13 -2.71
C HIS A 26 9.38 3.33 -1.45
N LEU A 27 8.12 3.37 -0.99
CA LEU A 27 7.68 2.62 0.18
C LEU A 27 7.80 1.10 -0.03
N LEU A 28 7.52 0.61 -1.25
CA LEU A 28 7.71 -0.80 -1.58
C LEU A 28 9.18 -1.18 -1.68
N GLU A 29 10.02 -0.32 -2.26
CA GLU A 29 11.47 -0.53 -2.37
C GLU A 29 12.12 -0.71 -0.99
N ILE A 30 11.87 0.19 -0.04
CA ILE A 30 12.44 0.11 1.32
C ILE A 30 11.93 -1.10 2.12
N ASN A 31 10.81 -1.68 1.71
CA ASN A 31 10.24 -2.89 2.30
C ASN A 31 10.57 -4.17 1.51
N ASN A 32 11.40 -4.09 0.45
CA ASN A 32 11.74 -5.20 -0.45
C ASN A 32 10.50 -5.88 -1.05
N MET A 33 9.50 -5.09 -1.46
CA MET A 33 8.26 -5.57 -2.07
C MET A 33 8.22 -5.28 -3.56
N ASN A 34 7.65 -6.21 -4.33
CA ASN A 34 7.38 -6.01 -5.75
C ASN A 34 6.04 -5.28 -5.94
N LEU A 35 6.03 -4.27 -6.81
CA LEU A 35 4.83 -3.49 -7.13
C LEU A 35 3.70 -4.36 -7.70
N SER A 36 3.98 -5.19 -8.69
CA SER A 36 2.97 -6.06 -9.32
C SER A 36 2.33 -7.01 -8.30
N ASP A 37 3.15 -7.66 -7.46
CA ASP A 37 2.64 -8.55 -6.41
C ASP A 37 1.81 -7.81 -5.36
N PHE A 38 2.22 -6.59 -4.99
CA PHE A 38 1.49 -5.76 -4.05
C PHE A 38 0.13 -5.33 -4.59
N ILE A 39 0.08 -4.83 -5.84
CA ILE A 39 -1.17 -4.43 -6.49
C ILE A 39 -2.12 -5.63 -6.65
N LEU A 40 -1.61 -6.80 -7.05
CA LEU A 40 -2.41 -8.03 -7.12
C LEU A 40 -2.95 -8.46 -5.76
N LYS A 41 -2.14 -8.31 -4.70
CA LYS A 41 -2.58 -8.58 -3.33
C LYS A 41 -3.69 -7.62 -2.91
N LEU A 42 -3.55 -6.31 -3.15
CA LEU A 42 -4.61 -5.35 -2.87
C LEU A 42 -5.90 -5.71 -3.58
N ASP A 43 -5.83 -5.97 -4.90
CA ASP A 43 -7.00 -6.27 -5.72
C ASP A 43 -7.73 -7.53 -5.24
N LYS A 44 -6.98 -8.60 -4.94
CA LYS A 44 -7.52 -9.85 -4.38
C LYS A 44 -8.32 -9.63 -3.09
N HIS A 45 -7.96 -8.62 -2.31
CA HIS A 45 -8.58 -8.29 -1.03
C HIS A 45 -9.57 -7.11 -1.12
N GLY A 46 -9.93 -6.66 -2.34
CA GLY A 46 -10.90 -5.59 -2.53
C GLY A 46 -10.35 -4.18 -2.28
N TYR A 47 -9.04 -4.00 -2.41
CA TYR A 47 -8.37 -2.71 -2.29
C TYR A 47 -7.76 -2.27 -3.63
N PHE A 48 -7.56 -0.96 -3.80
CA PHE A 48 -6.79 -0.38 -4.91
C PHE A 48 -5.99 0.82 -4.43
N PHE A 49 -4.89 1.13 -5.12
CA PHE A 49 -4.15 2.37 -4.90
C PHE A 49 -4.72 3.48 -5.79
N ASP A 50 -5.09 4.60 -5.18
CA ASP A 50 -5.54 5.82 -5.86
C ASP A 50 -4.37 6.82 -5.90
N GLU A 51 -3.74 6.92 -7.07
CA GLU A 51 -2.61 7.80 -7.33
C GLU A 51 -2.97 9.28 -7.14
N ASN A 52 -4.23 9.69 -7.33
CA ASN A 52 -4.64 11.09 -7.26
C ASN A 52 -4.58 11.65 -5.83
N ILE A 53 -4.72 10.77 -4.84
CA ILE A 53 -4.76 11.13 -3.41
C ILE A 53 -3.66 10.44 -2.61
N ASN A 54 -2.74 9.74 -3.30
CA ASN A 54 -1.66 8.95 -2.72
C ASN A 54 -2.14 8.05 -1.56
N GLN A 55 -3.22 7.30 -1.77
CA GLN A 55 -3.81 6.43 -0.73
C GLN A 55 -4.37 5.15 -1.32
N ILE A 56 -4.39 4.11 -0.49
CA ILE A 56 -5.08 2.85 -0.75
C ILE A 56 -6.53 2.96 -0.25
N LYS A 57 -7.49 2.57 -1.08
CA LYS A 57 -8.93 2.59 -0.81
C LYS A 57 -9.55 1.22 -1.01
N ALA A 58 -10.63 0.94 -0.29
CA ALA A 58 -11.50 -0.18 -0.59
C ALA A 58 -12.30 0.10 -1.88
N ARG A 59 -12.56 -0.94 -2.67
CA ARG A 59 -13.41 -0.89 -3.87
C ARG A 59 -14.87 -0.64 -3.53
#